data_AF-A0A946XWI0-F1
#
_entry.id   AF-A0A946XWI0-F1
#
_cell.length_a   1.000
_cell.length_b   1.000
_cell.length_c   1.000
_cell.angle_alpha   90.00
_cell.angle_beta   90.00
_cell.angle_gamma   90.00
#
_symmetry.space_group_name_H-M   'P 1'
#
loop_
_entity.id
_entity.type
_entity.pdbx_description
1 polymer ?
#
loop_
_entity_poly.entity_id
_entity_poly.type
_entity_poly.pdbx_seq_one_letter_code
_entity_poly.pdbx_strand_id
1 'polypeptide(L)'
;MSDLRVIRGASPSRHGGIHWYEWKPKDEARIGPEAPDLLLLHPLPRDGAYFSTIAPLLAAGRTVIAAEYPGYGKSDPLHEAPTIRQYA
;
A
#
# COMPACT_ATOMS: atom_id res chain seq x y z
N MET A 1 20.71 9.52 0.73
CA MET A 1 19.95 8.26 0.66
C MET A 1 18.81 8.35 1.67
N SER A 2 17.58 7.93 1.34
CA SER A 2 16.45 8.07 2.28
C SER A 2 16.59 7.14 3.50
N ASP A 3 16.18 7.61 4.67
CA ASP A 3 16.12 6.84 5.93
C ASP A 3 14.98 5.81 5.99
N LEU A 4 14.24 5.67 4.89
CA LEU A 4 13.14 4.74 4.78
C LEU A 4 13.57 3.45 4.10
N ARG A 5 12.99 2.36 4.55
CA ARG A 5 12.90 1.10 3.84
C ARG A 5 11.61 1.13 3.01
N VAL A 6 11.73 0.82 1.73
CA VAL A 6 10.60 0.65 0.81
C VAL A 6 10.53 -0.81 0.40
N ILE A 7 9.44 -1.48 0.70
CA ILE A 7 9.18 -2.87 0.34
C ILE A 7 8.04 -2.90 -0.67
N ARG A 8 8.13 -3.84 -1.60
CA ARG A 8 7.00 -4.24 -2.45
C ARG A 8 6.71 -5.70 -2.13
N GLY A 9 5.45 -6.01 -1.94
CA GLY A 9 5.01 -7.37 -1.63
C GLY A 9 3.70 -7.69 -2.32
N ALA A 10 3.25 -8.91 -2.08
CA ALA A 10 1.92 -9.36 -2.42
C ALA A 10 1.38 -10.25 -1.31
N SER A 11 0.07 -10.20 -1.09
CA SER A 11 -0.63 -11.02 -0.12
C SER A 11 -1.82 -11.72 -0.78
N PRO A 12 -2.12 -12.98 -0.43
CA PRO A 12 -3.26 -13.68 -1.00
C PRO A 12 -4.59 -13.05 -0.56
N SER A 13 -5.59 -13.08 -1.44
CA SER A 13 -6.96 -12.65 -1.17
C SER A 13 -7.98 -13.53 -1.90
N ARG A 14 -9.27 -13.27 -1.68
CA ARG A 14 -10.37 -13.91 -2.43
C ARG A 14 -10.35 -13.59 -3.94
N HIS A 15 -9.60 -12.57 -4.36
CA HIS A 15 -9.46 -12.15 -5.76
C HIS A 15 -8.07 -12.48 -6.33
N GLY A 16 -7.31 -13.37 -5.68
CA GLY A 16 -5.92 -13.65 -6.04
C GLY A 16 -4.92 -12.79 -5.26
N GLY A 17 -3.71 -12.64 -5.78
CA GLY A 17 -2.63 -11.86 -5.18
C GLY A 17 -2.90 -10.36 -5.22
N ILE A 18 -2.87 -9.72 -4.05
CA ILE A 18 -2.97 -8.27 -3.89
C ILE A 18 -1.59 -7.71 -3.64
N HIS A 19 -1.12 -6.90 -4.58
CA HIS A 19 0.16 -6.22 -4.49
C HIS A 19 0.07 -4.97 -3.63
N TRP A 20 1.17 -4.67 -2.94
CA TRP A 20 1.25 -3.52 -2.07
C TRP A 20 2.67 -2.96 -2.00
N TYR A 21 2.75 -1.69 -1.60
CA TYR A 21 3.97 -0.99 -1.23
C TYR A 21 3.94 -0.73 0.27
N GLU A 22 5.09 -0.85 0.94
CA GLU A 22 5.27 -0.44 2.33
C GLU A 22 6.44 0.54 2.40
N TRP A 23 6.23 1.67 3.07
CA TRP A 23 7.26 2.60 3.49
C TRP A 23 7.31 2.60 5.00
N LYS A 24 8.51 2.39 5.56
CA LYS A 24 8.74 2.48 6.99
C LYS A 24 10.14 3.01 7.30
N PRO A 25 10.36 3.67 8.46
CA PRO A 25 11.71 3.99 8.92
C PRO A 25 12.60 2.74 8.95
N LYS A 26 13.87 2.89 8.56
CA LYS A 26 14.87 1.80 8.70
C LYS A 26 15.14 1.48 10.17
N ASP A 27 15.17 2.52 11.00
CA ASP A 27 15.21 2.40 12.45
C ASP A 27 13.78 2.36 12.97
N GLU A 28 13.30 1.17 13.31
CA GLU A 28 11.93 0.95 13.78
C GLU A 28 11.67 1.63 15.14
N ALA A 29 12.70 2.00 15.92
CA ALA A 29 12.52 2.78 17.14
C ALA A 29 11.97 4.21 16.88
N ARG A 30 12.02 4.69 15.62
CA ARG A 30 11.39 5.95 15.19
C ARG A 30 9.90 5.83 14.95
N ILE A 31 9.36 4.61 14.85
CA ILE A 31 7.92 4.39 14.77
C ILE A 31 7.37 4.65 16.18
N GLY A 32 6.50 5.65 16.29
CA GLY A 32 5.88 5.94 17.57
C GLY A 32 5.13 4.70 18.08
N PRO A 33 5.26 4.31 19.36
CA PRO A 33 4.65 3.07 19.87
C PRO A 33 3.13 3.06 19.72
N GLU A 34 2.50 4.23 19.69
CA GLU A 34 1.06 4.44 19.51
C GLU A 34 0.72 5.03 18.13
N ALA A 35 1.69 5.12 17.21
CA ALA A 35 1.45 5.68 15.89
C ALA A 35 0.72 4.65 15.03
N PRO A 36 -0.53 4.90 14.59
CA PRO A 36 -1.24 3.94 13.79
C PRO A 36 -0.63 3.87 12.39
N ASP A 37 -0.59 2.66 11.86
CA ASP A 37 -0.27 2.42 10.46
C ASP A 37 -1.24 3.17 9.56
N LEU A 38 -0.72 3.67 8.43
CA LEU A 38 -1.52 4.38 7.45
C LEU A 38 -1.72 3.53 6.20
N LEU A 39 -2.95 3.10 5.96
CA LEU A 39 -3.36 2.47 4.71
C LEU A 39 -3.78 3.53 3.69
N LEU A 40 -3.12 3.55 2.54
CA LEU A 40 -3.39 4.45 1.44
C LEU A 40 -4.18 3.72 0.34
N LEU A 41 -5.29 4.32 -0.04
CA LEU A 41 -6.21 3.82 -1.06
C LEU A 41 -6.10 4.71 -2.30
N HIS A 42 -5.62 4.15 -3.40
CA HIS A 42 -5.35 4.93 -4.61
C HIS A 42 -6.65 5.31 -5.33
N PRO A 43 -6.71 6.49 -5.99
CA PRO A 43 -7.83 6.79 -6.88
C PRO A 43 -7.82 5.85 -8.09
N LEU A 44 -8.97 5.64 -8.72
CA LEU A 44 -9.07 4.92 -9.99
C LEU A 44 -8.82 5.89 -11.17
N PRO A 45 -8.13 5.48 -12.25
CA PRO A 45 -7.54 4.16 -12.51
C PRO A 45 -6.03 4.10 -12.17
N ARG A 46 -5.60 4.64 -11.03
CA ARG A 46 -4.18 4.60 -10.59
C ARG A 46 -3.85 3.28 -9.89
N ASP A 47 -2.66 3.20 -9.32
CA ASP A 47 -2.13 2.08 -8.53
C ASP A 47 -1.39 2.60 -7.28
N GLY A 48 -0.74 1.70 -6.54
CA GLY A 48 -0.03 2.03 -5.31
C GLY A 48 1.15 2.99 -5.50
N ALA A 49 1.71 3.06 -6.72
CA ALA A 49 2.81 3.98 -7.03
C ALA A 49 2.37 5.45 -7.09
N TYR A 50 1.06 5.72 -7.14
CA TYR A 50 0.48 7.07 -7.01
C TYR A 50 1.04 7.82 -5.79
N PHE A 51 1.30 7.11 -4.68
CA PHE A 51 1.76 7.71 -3.44
C PHE A 51 3.28 7.82 -3.31
N SER A 52 4.06 7.43 -4.33
CA SER A 52 5.54 7.41 -4.27
C SER A 52 6.19 8.73 -3.83
N THR A 53 5.55 9.87 -4.08
CA THR A 53 6.04 11.19 -3.65
C THR A 53 5.66 11.52 -2.20
N ILE A 54 4.44 11.20 -1.75
CA ILE A 54 3.92 11.60 -0.43
C ILE A 54 4.16 10.56 0.66
N ALA A 55 4.15 9.27 0.33
CA ALA A 55 4.35 8.18 1.28
C ALA A 55 5.66 8.30 2.08
N PRO A 56 6.79 8.73 1.49
CA PRO A 56 8.01 8.98 2.27
C PRO A 56 7.84 10.02 3.39
N LEU A 57 7.06 11.07 3.15
CA LEU A 57 6.81 12.11 4.15
C LEU A 57 5.87 11.59 5.25
N LEU A 58 4.87 10.80 4.88
CA LEU A 58 3.92 10.19 5.81
C LEU A 58 4.58 9.10 6.69
N ALA A 59 5.60 8.41 6.16
CA ALA A 59 6.31 7.32 6.84
C ALA A 59 7.41 7.79 7.81
N ALA A 60 7.51 9.08 8.13
CA ALA A 60 8.60 9.61 8.96
C ALA A 60 8.63 9.05 10.40
N GLY A 61 7.50 8.56 10.91
CA GLY A 61 7.38 7.98 12.26
C GLY A 61 6.25 6.96 12.40
N ARG A 62 5.85 6.32 11.29
CA ARG A 62 4.85 5.25 11.23
C ARG A 62 5.08 4.38 10.01
N THR A 63 4.45 3.21 9.96
CA THR A 63 4.36 2.41 8.74
C THR A 63 3.29 2.99 7.82
N VAL A 64 3.58 3.04 6.51
CA VAL A 64 2.64 3.45 5.47
C VAL A 64 2.54 2.32 4.47
N ILE A 65 1.33 1.85 4.19
CA ILE A 65 1.05 0.78 3.24
C ILE A 65 0.16 1.35 2.14
N ALA A 66 0.50 1.12 0.87
CA ALA A 66 -0.41 1.36 -0.25
C ALA A 66 -0.76 0.03 -0.91
N ALA A 67 -2.00 -0.44 -0.71
CA ALA A 67 -2.52 -1.64 -1.36
C ALA A 67 -3.08 -1.30 -2.75
N GLU A 68 -2.90 -2.20 -3.70
CA GLU A 68 -3.45 -2.10 -5.05
C GLU A 68 -4.75 -2.88 -5.14
N TYR A 69 -5.84 -2.23 -5.55
CA TYR A 69 -7.12 -2.93 -5.72
C TYR A 69 -7.00 -4.10 -6.71
N PRO A 70 -7.81 -5.17 -6.55
CA PRO A 70 -7.96 -6.21 -7.57
C PRO A 70 -8.12 -5.61 -8.98
N GLY A 71 -7.29 -6.07 -9.92
CA GLY A 71 -7.24 -5.59 -11.30
C GLY A 71 -6.49 -4.28 -11.56
N TYR A 72 -5.80 -3.74 -10.54
CA TYR A 72 -4.95 -2.55 -10.70
C TYR A 72 -3.50 -2.84 -10.34
N GLY A 73 -2.60 -2.07 -10.94
CA GLY A 73 -1.16 -2.22 -10.75
C GLY A 73 -0.69 -3.62 -11.14
N LYS A 74 -0.19 -4.37 -10.15
CA LYS A 74 0.25 -5.75 -10.30
C LYS A 74 -0.69 -6.77 -9.65
N SER A 75 -1.76 -6.32 -8.99
CA SER A 75 -2.77 -7.21 -8.39
C SER A 75 -3.50 -8.03 -9.45
N ASP A 76 -3.85 -9.25 -9.09
CA ASP A 76 -4.63 -10.14 -9.96
C ASP A 76 -5.98 -9.50 -10.36
N PRO A 77 -6.46 -9.76 -11.59
CA PRO A 77 -7.68 -9.14 -12.10
C PRO A 77 -8.95 -9.69 -11.45
N LEU A 78 -10.00 -8.86 -11.44
CA LEU A 78 -11.35 -9.36 -11.24
C LEU A 78 -11.80 -10.13 -12.48
N HIS A 79 -12.41 -11.29 -12.28
CA HIS A 79 -12.95 -12.13 -13.36
C HIS A 79 -14.33 -11.69 -13.86
N GLU A 80 -14.90 -10.66 -13.24
CA GLU A 80 -16.22 -10.11 -13.53
C GLU A 80 -16.18 -8.57 -13.47
N ALA A 81 -17.27 -7.91 -13.88
CA ALA A 81 -17.35 -6.45 -13.84
C ALA A 81 -17.21 -5.93 -12.39
N PRO A 82 -16.40 -4.88 -12.15
CA PRO A 82 -16.12 -4.38 -10.82
C PRO A 82 -17.35 -3.73 -10.16
N THR A 83 -17.50 -3.97 -8.86
CA THR A 83 -18.49 -3.39 -7.96
C THR A 83 -17.80 -2.91 -6.68
N ILE A 84 -18.38 -1.92 -6.00
CA ILE A 84 -17.82 -1.41 -4.72
C ILE A 84 -17.66 -2.55 -3.70
N ARG A 85 -18.59 -3.51 -3.67
CA ARG A 85 -18.55 -4.64 -2.72
C ARG A 85 -17.32 -5.53 -2.91
N GLN A 86 -16.79 -5.66 -4.12
CA GLN A 86 -15.57 -6.45 -4.35
C GLN A 86 -14.31 -5.78 -3.79
N TYR A 87 -14.35 -4.49 -3.50
CA TYR A 87 -13.23 -3.75 -2.89
C TYR A 87 -13.35 -3.57 -1.37
N ALA A 88 -14.45 -4.01 -0.75
CA ALA A 88 -14.71 -3.97 0.70
C ALA A 88 -14.38 -5.31 1.39
#